data_AF-A0A7C8B2F9-F1
#
_entry.id   AF-A0A7C8B2F9-F1
#
_cell.length_a   1.000
_cell.length_b   1.000
_cell.length_c   1.000
_cell.angle_alpha   90.00
_cell.angle_beta   90.00
_cell.angle_gamma   90.00
#
_symmetry.space_group_name_H-M   'P 1'
#
loop_
_entity.id
_entity.type
_entity.pdbx_description
1 polymer ?
#
loop_
_entity_poly.entity_id
_entity_poly.type
_entity_poly.pdbx_seq_one_letter_code
_entity_poly.pdbx_strand_id
1 'polypeptide(L)'
;MNSKERLEKLQTLLNMPATEHGFESQQACIKWVNEVGKLLSYKTYFYEQYIPQSNILNSRWISQKLGASALNKVITIANMAVADLERVIELPTADPEPKSTAQPSDKEAPDSKEKKSISIINIGEGLIIGFLMLCLVWALFHYFGINFGIN
;
A
#
# COMPACT_ATOMS: atom_id res chain seq x y z
N MET A 1 20.60 1.62 -0.44
CA MET A 1 20.31 0.17 -0.52
C MET A 1 19.66 -0.12 -1.86
N ASN A 2 20.27 -1.00 -2.66
CA ASN A 2 19.75 -1.37 -3.98
C ASN A 2 18.59 -2.40 -3.86
N SER A 3 17.89 -2.68 -4.97
CA SER A 3 16.72 -3.57 -4.98
C SER A 3 17.04 -5.01 -4.58
N LYS A 4 18.19 -5.56 -5.00
CA LYS A 4 18.60 -6.93 -4.69
C LYS A 4 18.93 -7.11 -3.21
N GLU A 5 19.74 -6.21 -2.65
CA GLU A 5 20.08 -6.21 -1.23
C GLU A 5 18.82 -6.06 -0.35
N ARG A 6 17.86 -5.23 -0.80
CA ARG A 6 16.57 -5.06 -0.13
C ARG A 6 15.72 -6.33 -0.15
N LEU A 7 15.67 -7.00 -1.31
CA LEU A 7 14.97 -8.27 -1.48
C LEU A 7 15.53 -9.33 -0.53
N GLU A 8 16.85 -9.54 -0.55
CA GLU A 8 17.54 -10.50 0.32
C GLU A 8 17.27 -10.23 1.80
N LYS A 9 17.30 -8.95 2.22
CA LYS A 9 16.98 -8.56 3.60
C LYS A 9 15.52 -8.80 3.97
N LEU A 10 14.58 -8.49 3.08
CA LEU A 10 13.15 -8.74 3.31
C LEU A 10 12.87 -10.23 3.45
N GLN A 11 13.40 -11.06 2.53
CA GLN A 11 13.26 -12.52 2.59
C GLN A 11 13.88 -13.08 3.87
N THR A 12 15.07 -12.60 4.27
CA THR A 12 15.71 -13.00 5.53
C THR A 12 14.82 -12.71 6.74
N LEU A 13 14.22 -11.51 6.81
CA LEU A 13 13.33 -11.14 7.91
C LEU A 13 12.04 -11.96 7.91
N LEU A 14 11.48 -12.27 6.73
CA LEU A 14 10.26 -13.04 6.60
C LEU A 14 10.44 -14.52 6.95
N ASN A 15 11.63 -15.09 6.70
CA ASN A 15 11.98 -16.48 6.99
C ASN A 15 12.43 -16.70 8.45
N MET A 16 12.35 -15.70 9.33
CA MET A 16 12.65 -15.89 10.75
C MET A 16 11.57 -16.77 11.40
N PRO A 17 11.90 -17.79 12.21
CA PRO A 17 10.89 -18.64 12.85
C PRO A 17 9.81 -17.87 13.65
N ALA A 18 10.17 -16.69 14.15
CA ALA A 18 9.27 -15.81 14.88
C ALA A 18 8.09 -15.26 14.04
N THR A 19 8.18 -15.25 12.71
CA THR A 19 7.07 -14.81 11.83
C THR A 19 5.96 -15.85 11.76
N GLU A 20 6.29 -17.14 11.95
CA GLU A 20 5.33 -18.26 11.94
C GLU A 20 4.89 -18.66 13.35
N HIS A 21 5.83 -18.74 14.29
CA HIS A 21 5.59 -19.24 15.64
C HIS A 21 5.35 -18.12 16.67
N GLY A 22 5.51 -16.86 16.24
CA GLY A 22 5.38 -15.69 17.09
C GLY A 22 6.71 -15.22 17.69
N PHE A 23 6.73 -13.95 18.07
CA PHE A 23 7.90 -13.32 18.69
C PHE A 23 7.94 -13.57 20.20
N GLU A 24 9.15 -13.75 20.75
CA GLU A 24 9.38 -13.96 22.18
C GLU A 24 8.88 -12.81 23.07
N SER A 25 8.78 -11.61 22.51
CA SER A 25 8.25 -10.43 23.21
C SER A 25 7.66 -9.42 22.23
N GLN A 26 6.79 -8.54 22.73
CA GLN A 26 6.30 -7.39 21.95
C GLN A 26 7.45 -6.50 21.47
N GLN A 27 8.50 -6.31 22.27
CA GLN A 27 9.66 -5.52 21.89
C GLN A 27 10.43 -6.15 20.71
N ALA A 28 10.55 -7.47 20.68
CA ALA A 28 11.16 -8.19 19.56
C ALA A 28 10.30 -8.04 18.28
N CYS A 29 8.98 -8.17 18.41
CA CYS A 29 8.05 -7.90 17.30
C CYS A 29 8.19 -6.46 16.79
N ILE A 30 8.21 -5.46 17.67
CA ILE A 30 8.36 -4.04 17.30
C ILE A 30 9.69 -3.80 16.57
N LYS A 31 10.79 -4.38 17.06
CA LYS A 31 12.09 -4.29 16.38
C LYS A 31 12.02 -4.85 14.96
N TRP A 32 11.46 -6.04 14.80
CA TRP A 32 11.28 -6.66 13.48
C TRP A 32 10.41 -5.81 12.55
N VAL A 33 9.26 -5.33 13.05
CA VAL A 33 8.33 -4.45 12.31
C VAL A 33 9.05 -3.19 11.83
N ASN A 34 9.85 -2.56 12.69
CA ASN A 34 10.61 -1.36 12.34
C ASN A 34 11.67 -1.61 11.27
N GLU A 35 12.35 -2.76 11.30
CA GLU A 35 13.29 -3.14 10.24
C GLU A 35 12.56 -3.36 8.92
N VAL A 36 11.43 -4.07 8.93
CA VAL A 36 10.57 -4.22 7.74
C VAL A 36 10.16 -2.85 7.18
N GLY A 37 9.71 -1.93 8.05
CA GLY A 37 9.31 -0.58 7.65
C GLY A 37 10.40 0.18 6.89
N LYS A 38 11.67 0.08 7.33
CA LYS A 38 12.81 0.67 6.61
C LYS A 38 12.96 0.08 5.21
N LEU A 39 12.78 -1.23 5.07
CA LEU A 39 12.89 -1.92 3.78
C LEU A 39 11.72 -1.61 2.85
N LEU A 40 10.53 -1.29 3.37
CA LEU A 40 9.36 -0.93 2.56
C LEU A 40 9.38 0.51 2.03
N SER A 41 10.23 1.37 2.60
CA SER A 41 10.29 2.81 2.28
C SER A 41 10.65 3.18 0.82
N TYR A 42 11.08 2.23 -0.03
CA TYR A 42 11.35 2.55 -1.44
C TYR A 42 10.12 2.89 -2.25
N LYS A 43 8.95 2.39 -1.84
CA LYS A 43 7.71 2.57 -2.58
C LYS A 43 6.64 3.03 -1.62
N THR A 44 6.19 4.27 -1.83
CA THR A 44 5.18 4.94 -0.99
C THR A 44 3.95 4.06 -0.76
N TYR A 45 3.49 3.35 -1.80
CA TYR A 45 2.36 2.43 -1.72
C TYR A 45 2.48 1.36 -0.62
N PHE A 46 3.66 0.74 -0.45
CA PHE A 46 3.84 -0.28 0.60
C PHE A 46 3.97 0.36 1.97
N TYR A 47 4.68 1.49 2.04
CA TYR A 47 4.90 2.20 3.29
C TYR A 47 3.60 2.75 3.90
N GLU A 48 2.72 3.34 3.08
CA GLU A 48 1.43 3.88 3.52
C GLU A 48 0.49 2.79 4.06
N GLN A 49 0.50 1.60 3.48
CA GLN A 49 -0.28 0.46 4.01
C GLN A 49 0.31 -0.12 5.29
N TYR A 50 1.63 -0.05 5.43
CA TYR A 50 2.36 -0.55 6.60
C TYR A 50 2.10 0.31 7.85
N ILE A 51 2.12 1.64 7.73
CA ILE A 51 2.07 2.57 8.87
C ILE A 51 0.90 2.29 9.84
N PRO A 52 -0.36 2.12 9.39
CA PRO A 52 -1.47 1.87 10.31
C PRO A 52 -1.26 0.58 11.12
N GLN A 53 -0.68 -0.46 10.51
CA GLN A 53 -0.45 -1.74 11.17
C GLN A 53 0.72 -1.65 12.15
N SER A 54 1.79 -0.93 11.79
CA SER A 54 2.90 -0.69 12.71
C SER A 54 2.45 0.12 13.93
N ASN A 55 1.58 1.11 13.76
CA ASN A 55 1.06 1.91 14.87
C ASN A 55 0.23 1.07 15.84
N ILE A 56 -0.57 0.14 15.32
CA ILE A 56 -1.31 -0.84 16.13
C ILE A 56 -0.33 -1.68 16.95
N LEU A 57 0.70 -2.26 16.32
CA LEU A 57 1.70 -3.12 17.00
C LEU A 57 2.56 -2.38 18.03
N ASN A 58 2.80 -1.09 17.82
CA ASN A 58 3.51 -0.21 18.75
C ASN A 58 2.64 0.30 19.91
N SER A 59 1.34 -0.02 19.93
CA SER A 59 0.45 0.40 21.02
C SER A 59 0.78 -0.35 22.32
N ARG A 60 0.79 0.41 23.43
CA ARG A 60 1.09 -0.12 24.77
C ARG A 60 0.05 -1.12 25.27
N TRP A 61 -1.19 -1.01 24.80
CA TRP A 61 -2.33 -1.81 25.29
C TRP A 61 -3.04 -2.49 24.13
N ILE A 62 -2.32 -3.35 23.42
CA ILE A 62 -2.89 -4.11 22.31
C ILE A 62 -3.40 -5.48 22.77
N SER A 63 -4.61 -5.84 22.36
CA SER A 63 -5.12 -7.19 22.56
C SER A 63 -4.36 -8.19 21.67
N GLN A 64 -4.16 -9.42 22.14
CA GLN A 64 -3.44 -10.45 21.40
C GLN A 64 -4.02 -10.69 20.00
N LYS A 65 -5.36 -10.72 19.88
CA LYS A 65 -6.06 -10.91 18.60
C LYS A 65 -5.80 -9.76 17.63
N LEU A 66 -5.86 -8.52 18.11
CA LEU A 66 -5.60 -7.34 17.27
C LEU A 66 -4.12 -7.29 16.85
N GLY A 67 -3.21 -7.63 17.77
CA GLY A 67 -1.77 -7.71 17.50
C GLY A 67 -1.45 -8.75 16.43
N ALA A 68 -1.97 -9.98 16.58
CA ALA A 68 -1.80 -11.04 15.58
C ALA A 68 -2.36 -10.63 14.20
N SER A 69 -3.54 -9.99 14.17
CA SER A 69 -4.12 -9.50 12.92
C SER A 69 -3.26 -8.42 12.25
N ALA A 70 -2.76 -7.45 13.02
CA ALA A 70 -1.89 -6.40 12.50
C ALA A 70 -0.54 -6.96 12.01
N LEU A 71 0.04 -7.91 12.75
CA LEU A 71 1.28 -8.58 12.36
C LEU A 71 1.11 -9.33 11.04
N ASN A 72 0.04 -10.12 10.88
CA ASN A 72 -0.25 -10.83 9.64
C ASN A 72 -0.40 -9.88 8.45
N LYS A 73 -0.98 -8.69 8.66
CA LYS A 73 -1.05 -7.66 7.61
C LYS A 73 0.32 -7.11 7.25
N VAL A 74 1.20 -6.84 8.23
CA VAL A 74 2.58 -6.42 7.96
C VAL A 74 3.32 -7.48 7.14
N ILE A 75 3.21 -8.77 7.52
CA ILE A 75 3.79 -9.89 6.77
C ILE A 75 3.25 -9.93 5.34
N THR A 76 1.94 -9.75 5.15
CA THR A 76 1.32 -9.71 3.82
C THR A 76 1.89 -8.57 2.96
N ILE A 77 2.02 -7.37 3.54
CA ILE A 77 2.59 -6.21 2.83
C ILE A 77 4.04 -6.46 2.45
N ALA A 78 4.83 -7.06 3.35
CA ALA A 78 6.21 -7.43 3.08
C ALA A 78 6.33 -8.48 1.96
N ASN A 79 5.46 -9.50 1.93
CA ASN A 79 5.40 -10.47 0.83
C ASN A 79 5.03 -9.81 -0.52
N MET A 80 4.09 -8.86 -0.53
CA MET A 80 3.79 -8.10 -1.75
C MET A 80 4.99 -7.28 -2.23
N ALA A 81 5.76 -6.70 -1.31
CA ALA A 81 6.97 -5.96 -1.64
C ALA A 81 8.10 -6.85 -2.16
N VAL A 82 8.22 -8.08 -1.64
CA VAL A 82 9.14 -9.12 -2.17
C VAL A 82 8.79 -9.43 -3.62
N ALA A 83 7.52 -9.75 -3.91
CA ALA A 83 7.08 -10.07 -5.27
C ALA A 83 7.26 -8.90 -6.26
N ASP A 84 7.11 -7.65 -5.80
CA ASP A 84 7.38 -6.46 -6.61
C ASP A 84 8.88 -6.32 -6.92
N LEU A 85 9.75 -6.53 -5.93
CA LEU A 85 11.20 -6.47 -6.10
C LEU A 85 11.72 -7.58 -7.01
N GLU A 86 11.22 -8.81 -6.86
CA GLU A 86 11.56 -9.95 -7.72
C GLU A 86 11.23 -9.61 -9.18
N ARG A 87 10.03 -9.10 -9.45
CA ARG A 87 9.63 -8.67 -10.80
C ARG A 87 10.54 -7.59 -11.37
N VAL A 88 10.90 -6.59 -10.57
CA VAL A 88 11.78 -5.48 -11.03
C VAL A 88 13.20 -5.96 -11.32
N ILE A 89 13.69 -7.00 -10.62
CA ILE A 89 15.02 -7.57 -10.82
C ILE A 89 15.03 -8.54 -12.01
N GLU A 90 13.98 -9.33 -12.19
CA GLU A 90 13.85 -10.31 -13.26
C GLU A 90 13.57 -9.68 -14.63
N LEU A 91 12.86 -8.55 -14.67
CA LEU A 91 12.76 -7.76 -15.87
C LEU A 91 14.16 -7.20 -16.16
N PRO A 92 14.83 -7.62 -17.24
CA PRO A 92 16.00 -6.91 -17.71
C PRO A 92 15.53 -5.48 -17.90
N THR A 93 16.17 -4.51 -17.24
CA THR A 93 16.06 -3.12 -17.63
C THR A 93 16.37 -3.08 -19.12
N ALA A 94 15.33 -3.03 -19.95
CA ALA A 94 15.47 -2.64 -21.32
C ALA A 94 16.00 -1.22 -21.24
N ASP A 95 17.31 -1.07 -21.48
CA ASP A 95 17.94 0.24 -21.57
C ASP A 95 17.06 1.10 -22.49
N PRO A 96 16.72 2.35 -22.09
CA PRO A 96 16.17 3.30 -23.03
C PRO A 96 17.30 3.63 -24.02
N GLU A 97 17.35 2.90 -25.14
CA GLU A 97 18.29 3.21 -26.21
C GLU A 97 18.00 4.64 -26.72
N PRO A 98 18.95 5.57 -26.65
CA PRO A 98 18.77 6.93 -27.14
C PRO A 98 19.33 7.03 -28.56
N LYS A 99 18.47 7.07 -29.59
CA LYS A 99 18.82 7.66 -30.89
C LYS A 99 17.62 7.86 -31.82
N SER A 100 17.29 9.12 -32.08
CA SER A 100 17.32 9.62 -33.46
C SER A 100 17.50 11.13 -33.45
N THR A 101 18.62 11.58 -34.00
CA THR A 101 19.04 12.98 -34.14
C THR A 101 18.77 13.43 -35.57
N ALA A 102 18.25 14.67 -35.71
CA ALA A 102 18.37 15.60 -36.84
C ALA A 102 17.48 15.45 -38.12
N GLN A 103 16.42 16.28 -38.12
CA GLN A 103 15.86 17.23 -39.14
C GLN A 103 16.61 17.50 -40.48
N PRO A 104 15.92 17.96 -41.55
CA PRO A 104 15.48 19.37 -41.73
C PRO A 104 14.04 19.54 -42.30
N SER A 105 13.19 20.37 -41.68
CA SER A 105 12.94 21.80 -41.98
C SER A 105 12.30 22.06 -43.35
N ASP A 106 10.98 22.32 -43.36
CA ASP A 106 10.46 23.48 -44.08
C ASP A 106 9.33 24.16 -43.30
N LYS A 107 9.37 25.48 -43.40
CA LYS A 107 8.65 26.52 -42.66
C LYS A 107 7.14 26.43 -42.88
N GLU A 108 6.33 26.72 -41.85
CA GLU A 108 5.65 28.02 -41.68
C GLU A 108 4.62 27.94 -40.52
N ALA A 109 4.68 28.92 -39.62
CA ALA A 109 3.71 29.23 -38.56
C ALA A 109 3.28 30.70 -38.83
N PRO A 110 2.12 31.20 -38.36
CA PRO A 110 1.46 30.83 -37.10
C PRO A 110 -0.08 30.73 -37.17
N ASP A 111 -0.70 30.05 -36.21
CA ASP A 111 -1.63 30.69 -35.26
C ASP A 111 -2.26 29.64 -34.33
N SER A 112 -2.47 30.11 -33.12
CA SER A 112 -2.96 29.56 -31.88
C SER A 112 -4.14 28.56 -31.91
N LYS A 113 -4.01 27.47 -31.15
CA LYS A 113 -4.68 27.23 -29.85
C LYS A 113 -4.74 25.73 -29.53
N GLU A 114 -3.81 25.33 -28.69
CA GLU A 114 -3.88 24.13 -27.86
C GLU A 114 -4.81 24.40 -26.65
N LYS A 115 -5.80 23.53 -26.41
CA LYS A 115 -6.04 22.99 -25.07
C LYS A 115 -6.93 21.74 -25.09
N LYS A 116 -6.30 20.64 -24.75
CA LYS A 116 -6.87 19.33 -24.45
C LYS A 116 -7.43 19.33 -23.03
N SER A 117 -8.69 18.96 -22.85
CA SER A 117 -9.23 18.48 -21.56
C SER A 117 -10.15 17.29 -21.81
N ILE A 118 -9.61 16.09 -21.65
CA ILE A 118 -10.40 14.87 -21.48
C ILE A 118 -10.56 14.72 -19.96
N SER A 119 -11.75 14.98 -19.44
CA SER A 119 -12.09 14.76 -18.04
C SER A 119 -12.00 13.27 -17.73
N ILE A 120 -11.15 12.93 -16.75
CA ILE A 120 -11.18 11.64 -16.06
C ILE A 120 -12.48 11.62 -15.25
N ILE A 121 -13.38 10.70 -15.59
CA ILE A 121 -14.61 10.48 -14.85
C ILE A 121 -14.23 9.79 -13.54
N ASN A 122 -14.43 10.49 -12.42
CA ASN A 122 -14.16 10.03 -11.07
C ASN A 122 -15.22 8.99 -10.65
N ILE A 123 -15.01 7.71 -10.97
CA ILE A 123 -15.96 6.61 -10.67
C ILE A 123 -15.81 6.07 -9.24
N GLY A 124 -14.87 6.60 -8.44
CA GLY A 124 -14.57 6.09 -7.09
C GLY A 124 -15.41 6.66 -5.94
N GLU A 125 -16.06 7.81 -6.10
CA GLU A 125 -16.66 8.53 -4.97
C GLU A 125 -18.11 8.11 -4.67
N GLY A 126 -18.86 7.60 -5.65
CA GLY A 126 -20.25 7.18 -5.45
C GLY A 126 -20.41 5.95 -4.56
N LEU A 127 -19.42 5.05 -4.56
CA LEU A 127 -19.48 3.78 -3.83
C LEU A 127 -19.18 3.96 -2.34
N ILE A 128 -18.33 4.94 -2.00
CA ILE A 128 -17.97 5.29 -0.63
C ILE A 128 -19.14 5.98 0.09
N ILE A 129 -19.84 6.88 -0.59
CA ILE A 129 -21.01 7.58 -0.01
C ILE A 129 -22.16 6.58 0.26
N GLY A 130 -22.39 5.63 -0.66
CA GLY A 130 -23.41 4.59 -0.47
C GLY A 130 -23.11 3.68 0.72
N PHE A 131 -21.85 3.28 0.92
CA PHE A 131 -21.46 2.42 2.03
C PHE A 131 -21.53 3.15 3.38
N LEU A 132 -21.12 4.43 3.43
CA LEU A 132 -21.21 5.24 4.64
C LEU A 132 -22.67 5.49 5.07
N MET A 133 -23.58 5.73 4.13
CA MET A 133 -25.01 5.85 4.42
C MET A 133 -25.60 4.54 4.96
N LEU A 134 -25.22 3.39 4.39
CA LEU A 134 -25.69 2.09 4.87
C LEU A 134 -25.21 1.78 6.29
N CYS A 135 -23.95 2.10 6.62
CA CYS A 135 -23.43 1.97 7.97
C CYS A 135 -24.13 2.91 8.96
N LEU A 136 -24.45 4.14 8.55
CA LEU A 136 -25.16 5.11 9.39
C LEU A 136 -26.59 4.62 9.70
N VAL A 137 -27.32 4.13 8.69
CA VAL A 137 -28.66 3.57 8.88
C VAL A 137 -28.64 2.34 9.78
N TRP A 138 -27.69 1.43 9.58
CA TRP A 138 -27.54 0.25 10.44
C TRP A 138 -27.21 0.62 11.89
N ALA A 139 -26.29 1.57 12.09
CA ALA A 139 -25.93 2.06 13.42
C ALA A 139 -27.13 2.72 14.12
N LEU A 140 -27.91 3.55 13.40
CA LEU A 140 -29.12 4.15 13.94
C LEU A 140 -30.18 3.11 14.32
N PHE A 141 -30.37 2.06 13.51
CA PHE A 141 -31.31 0.98 13.79
C PHE A 141 -30.91 0.22 15.07
N HIS A 142 -29.62 -0.03 15.26
CA HIS A 142 -29.11 -0.85 16.35
C HIS A 142 -28.91 -0.09 17.67
N TYR A 143 -28.60 1.22 17.61
CA TYR A 143 -28.38 2.05 18.80
C TYR A 143 -29.64 2.78 19.28
N PHE A 144 -30.51 3.22 18.37
CA PHE A 144 -31.71 3.97 18.75
C PHE A 144 -32.98 3.13 18.75
N GLY A 145 -32.93 1.87 18.30
CA GLY A 145 -34.10 0.98 18.31
C GLY A 145 -35.31 1.59 17.59
N ILE A 146 -35.06 2.35 16.52
CA ILE A 146 -36.14 2.97 15.72
C ILE A 146 -36.81 1.87 14.92
N ASN A 147 -37.79 1.23 15.55
CA ASN A 147 -38.72 0.33 14.92
C ASN A 147 -39.69 1.21 14.12
N PHE A 148 -39.42 1.44 12.82
CA PHE A 148 -40.46 1.89 11.93
C PHE A 148 -41.46 0.73 11.82
N GLY A 149 -42.46 0.76 12.69
CA GLY A 149 -43.62 -0.10 12.60
C GLY A 149 -44.25 0.12 11.23
N ILE A 150 -44.00 -0.81 10.31
CA ILE A 150 -44.88 -0.99 9.16
C ILE A 150 -46.08 -1.74 9.72
N ASN A 151 -47.09 -0.97 10.10
CA ASN A 151 -48.48 -1.41 10.14
C ASN A 151 -49.37 -0.26 9.70
#